data_AF-A0A7W1HRP7-F1
#
_entry.id   AF-A0A7W1HRP7-F1
#
_cell.length_a   1.000
_cell.length_b   1.000
_cell.length_c   1.000
_cell.angle_alpha   90.00
_cell.angle_beta   90.00
_cell.angle_gamma   90.00
#
_symmetry.space_group_name_H-M   'P 1'
#
loop_
_entity.id
_entity.type
_entity.pdbx_description
1 polymer ?
#
loop_
_entity_poly.entity_id
_entity_poly.type
_entity_poly.pdbx_seq_one_letter_code
_entity_poly.pdbx_strand_id
1 'polypeptide(L)' 'MHRVDLNCDMGESFGAYSLGNDDEILEFVTSANIACGFHAGDP' A
#
# COMPACT_ATOMS: atom_id res chain seq x y z
N MET A 1 15.19 11.30 21.38
CA MET A 1 14.05 10.46 20.96
C MET A 1 14.37 9.93 19.58
N HIS A 2 14.35 8.62 19.39
CA HIS A 2 14.55 8.02 18.07
C HIS A 2 13.21 7.94 17.34
N ARG A 3 13.22 8.23 16.04
CA ARG A 3 12.06 8.16 15.15
C ARG A 3 12.43 7.30 13.95
N VAL A 4 11.50 6.44 13.53
CA VAL A 4 11.64 5.57 12.37
C VAL A 4 10.37 5.64 11.55
N ASP A 5 10.48 5.42 10.25
CA ASP A 5 9.36 5.23 9.32
C ASP A 5 9.05 3.73 9.20
N LEU A 6 7.77 3.40 9.20
CA LEU A 6 7.27 2.09 8.82
C LEU A 6 6.40 2.28 7.57
N ASN A 7 6.85 1.73 6.45
CA ASN A 7 6.11 1.79 5.19
C ASN A 7 5.64 0.40 4.75
N CYS A 8 4.65 0.41 3.87
CA CYS A 8 4.11 -0.77 3.22
C CYS A 8 3.68 -0.41 1.79
N ASP A 9 3.84 -1.36 0.88
CA ASP A 9 3.34 -1.27 -0.49
C ASP A 9 1.82 -1.49 -0.48
N MET A 10 1.08 -0.61 -1.17
CA MET A 10 -0.39 -0.58 -1.16
C MET A 10 -0.92 -0.19 -2.55
N GLY A 11 -2.23 -0.35 -2.74
CA GLY A 11 -2.85 -0.12 -4.04
C GLY A 11 -2.40 -1.12 -5.10
N GLU A 12 -1.96 -2.32 -4.68
CA GLU A 12 -1.44 -3.36 -5.59
C GLU A 12 -2.53 -4.27 -6.16
N SER A 13 -3.80 -3.96 -5.91
CA SER A 13 -4.93 -4.58 -6.63
C SER A 13 -4.87 -4.24 -8.13
N PHE A 14 -5.56 -5.01 -8.98
CA PHE A 14 -5.66 -4.73 -10.42
C PHE A 14 -6.98 -5.20 -11.03
N GLY A 15 -7.81 -4.28 -11.52
CA GLY A 15 -9.11 -4.54 -12.13
C GLY A 15 -10.02 -5.30 -11.17
N ALA A 16 -10.39 -6.53 -11.53
CA ALA A 16 -11.24 -7.37 -10.69
C ALA A 16 -10.49 -8.10 -9.56
N TYR A 17 -9.16 -8.02 -9.53
CA TYR A 17 -8.34 -8.74 -8.55
C TYR A 17 -8.01 -7.84 -7.36
N SER A 18 -8.47 -8.26 -6.18
CA SER A 18 -8.09 -7.63 -4.91
C SER A 18 -6.84 -8.30 -4.36
N LEU A 19 -5.87 -7.50 -3.94
CA LEU A 19 -4.62 -7.94 -3.32
C LEU A 19 -4.28 -7.04 -2.12
N GLY A 20 -3.78 -7.66 -1.06
CA GLY A 20 -3.39 -6.95 0.16
C GLY A 20 -4.53 -6.75 1.17
N ASN A 21 -4.17 -6.17 2.31
CA ASN A 21 -5.09 -5.79 3.40
C ASN A 21 -4.93 -4.28 3.69
N ASP A 22 -4.97 -3.45 2.64
CA ASP A 22 -4.60 -2.03 2.68
C ASP A 22 -5.32 -1.26 3.79
N ASP A 23 -6.64 -1.46 3.93
CA ASP A 23 -7.45 -0.79 4.96
C ASP A 23 -7.01 -1.16 6.39
N GLU A 24 -6.65 -2.43 6.64
CA GLU A 24 -6.25 -2.91 7.96
C GLU A 24 -4.84 -2.42 8.32
N ILE A 25 -3.91 -2.41 7.35
CA ILE A 25 -2.52 -2.08 7.62
C ILE A 25 -2.29 -0.56 7.72
N LEU A 26 -3.18 0.26 7.14
CA LEU A 26 -3.07 1.72 7.14
C LEU A 26 -3.05 2.32 8.55
N GLU A 27 -3.65 1.65 9.53
CA GLU A 27 -3.64 2.07 10.93
C GLU A 27 -2.25 1.97 11.60
N PHE A 28 -1.33 1.19 11.03
CA PHE A 28 -0.04 0.87 11.66
C PHE A 28 1.17 1.53 10.98
N VAL A 29 1.05 1.94 9.72
CA VAL A 29 2.17 2.51 8.95
C VAL A 29 2.24 4.02 9.05
N THR A 30 3.43 4.58 8.80
CA THR A 30 3.64 6.03 8.70
C THR A 30 3.70 6.54 7.27
N SER A 31 3.97 5.65 6.30
CA SER A 31 4.02 5.95 4.87
C SER A 31 3.42 4.80 4.06
N ALA A 32 2.84 5.09 2.90
CA ALA A 32 2.30 4.10 1.97
C ALA A 32 2.94 4.29 0.58
N ASN A 33 3.39 3.20 -0.04
CA ASN A 33 3.95 3.21 -1.39
C ASN A 33 2.87 2.72 -2.36
N ILE A 34 2.26 3.62 -3.13
CA ILE A 34 1.13 3.29 -3.99
C ILE A 34 1.63 2.77 -5.35
N ALA A 35 1.09 1.65 -5.82
CA ALA A 35 1.38 1.15 -7.17
C ALA A 35 0.88 2.11 -8.27
N CYS A 36 1.64 2.18 -9.37
CA CYS A 36 1.47 3.22 -10.39
C CYS A 36 0.95 2.71 -11.75
N GLY A 37 0.40 1.49 -11.81
CA GLY A 37 -0.27 0.99 -13.01
C GLY A 37 0.57 0.17 -13.98
N PHE A 38 1.81 -0.17 -13.63
CA PHE A 38 2.67 -1.00 -14.49
C PHE A 38 2.79 -2.44 -13.98
N HIS A 39 3.23 -2.63 -12.73
CA HIS A 39 3.27 -3.97 -12.12
C HIS A 39 1.98 -4.33 -11.40
N ALA A 40 1.24 -3.32 -10.92
CA ALA A 40 -0.04 -3.40 -10.23
C ALA A 40 -0.71 -2.01 -10.17
N GLY A 41 -1.92 -1.93 -9.63
CA GLY A 41 -2.73 -0.72 -9.54
C GLY A 41 -3.45 -0.37 -10.85
N ASP A 42 -4.65 0.17 -10.76
CA ASP A 42 -5.39 0.74 -11.87
C ASP A 42 -6.24 1.95 -11.41
N PRO A 43 -6.60 2.88 -12.31
CA PRO A 43 -7.36 4.09 -11.96
C PRO A 43 -8.80 3.87 -11.49
#